data_AF-A0A0C3SEK3-F1
#
_entry.id   AF-A0A0C3SEK3-F1
#
_cell.length_a   1.000
_cell.length_b   1.000
_cell.length_c   1.000
_cell.angle_alpha   90.00
_cell.angle_beta   90.00
_cell.angle_gamma   90.00
#
_symmetry.space_group_name_H-M   'P 1'
#
loop_
_entity.id
_entity.type
_entity.pdbx_description
1 polymer ?
#
loop_
_entity_poly.entity_id
_entity_poly.type
_entity_poly.pdbx_seq_one_letter_code
_entity_poly.pdbx_strand_id
1 'polypeptide(L)'
;MDLDVAVLGTGLTESIVAAALSKAGYKVGHLDANPYYGADDASLSVDELVQWADERTKCDAEFSPYISRQRERFTDISYSGTVPAQSRQYALSLCPTIVPSVGPLIDSLIASGVSRYGGFKLLERVALYESPGVAKPVPGNKEDIFKDKQLSLLHKRRLMRFLMFAGGEFEDKPELQGHEQTPFPTFLKEKFSLDDTAVRAIAYAIAFCASTSDPTLPALHRIRRYLRSTGRYGPSPFLFGHYGGIGEIAQGFCRTAAVAGATYVLGRQVISTQVVEAPPEGSRKYRVTIDELSEHIECDVLISSADYTSLLPSRPLAVSNMSVSSPGDYPVARCIAILDCPLAFTGLVAATEPAEDPEIQDSGTSPDPQSATVDTAVLVFPPGTVSDGSQSTAVHVLVTGEGSVSAPGGKWVIYLSMPLLDEEMKAQTPEQLLRPYLNAALTITLPHAAEDRLEPLFMLFYKQHPTTVLMPSDDESPPLLPDPSIPLYLPEMADSSVHVAEATFWRAIEQLKAADVIDSFWPPLDVVEEEDEW
;
A
#
# COMPACT_ATOMS: atom_id res chain seq x y z
N MET A 1 9.99 32.43 9.31
CA MET A 1 9.24 32.29 8.04
C MET A 1 7.74 32.41 8.31
N ASP A 2 7.01 33.19 7.52
CA ASP A 2 5.54 33.30 7.63
C ASP A 2 4.88 32.59 6.45
N LEU A 3 3.97 31.68 6.74
CA LEU A 3 3.34 30.74 5.81
C LEU A 3 1.82 30.74 5.99
N ASP A 4 1.10 30.28 4.99
CA ASP A 4 -0.34 30.03 5.15
C ASP A 4 -0.56 28.67 5.84
N VAL A 5 0.21 27.65 5.43
CA VAL A 5 0.08 26.28 5.95
C VAL A 5 1.44 25.66 6.25
N ALA A 6 1.58 25.01 7.40
CA ALA A 6 2.67 24.09 7.69
C ALA A 6 2.16 22.64 7.72
N VAL A 7 2.88 21.74 7.07
CA VAL A 7 2.57 20.29 7.00
C VAL A 7 3.72 19.53 7.64
N LEU A 8 3.43 18.70 8.65
CA LEU A 8 4.41 17.85 9.34
C LEU A 8 4.27 16.39 8.89
N GLY A 9 5.35 15.82 8.36
CA GLY A 9 5.41 14.50 7.75
C GLY A 9 5.23 14.54 6.23
N THR A 10 5.99 13.74 5.51
CA THR A 10 5.99 13.67 4.03
C THR A 10 5.41 12.36 3.50
N GLY A 11 4.50 11.73 4.26
CA GLY A 11 3.73 10.58 3.81
C GLY A 11 2.90 10.86 2.56
N LEU A 12 2.31 9.82 1.97
CA LEU A 12 1.51 9.95 0.76
C LEU A 12 0.34 10.92 0.98
N THR A 13 -0.36 10.81 2.10
CA THR A 13 -1.48 11.69 2.45
C THR A 13 -1.02 13.14 2.57
N GLU A 14 0.01 13.40 3.37
CA GLU A 14 0.52 14.75 3.63
C GLU A 14 1.08 15.41 2.37
N SER A 15 1.79 14.65 1.52
CA SER A 15 2.34 15.14 0.25
C SER A 15 1.25 15.50 -0.76
N ILE A 16 0.17 14.71 -0.85
CA ILE A 16 -0.99 15.05 -1.67
C ILE A 16 -1.61 16.37 -1.22
N VAL A 17 -1.85 16.53 0.09
CA VAL A 17 -2.45 17.77 0.64
C VAL A 17 -1.55 18.97 0.40
N ALA A 18 -0.25 18.84 0.67
CA ALA A 18 0.73 19.90 0.43
C ALA A 18 0.74 20.32 -1.05
N ALA A 19 0.68 19.36 -1.98
CA ALA A 19 0.63 19.63 -3.41
C ALA A 19 -0.66 20.37 -3.82
N ALA A 20 -1.82 19.91 -3.32
CA ALA A 20 -3.10 20.54 -3.63
C ALA A 20 -3.17 21.97 -3.10
N LEU A 21 -2.76 22.22 -1.86
CA LEU A 21 -2.72 23.55 -1.25
C LEU A 21 -1.75 24.49 -1.97
N SER A 22 -0.55 24.00 -2.32
CA SER A 22 0.43 24.81 -3.06
C SER A 22 -0.10 25.19 -4.44
N LYS A 23 -0.75 24.25 -5.15
CA LYS A 23 -1.40 24.52 -6.43
C LYS A 23 -2.60 25.47 -6.33
N ALA A 24 -3.29 25.48 -5.20
CA ALA A 24 -4.34 26.46 -4.91
C ALA A 24 -3.78 27.86 -4.59
N GLY A 25 -2.45 28.03 -4.56
CA GLY A 25 -1.77 29.32 -4.42
C GLY A 25 -1.33 29.66 -2.99
N TYR A 26 -1.42 28.71 -2.05
CA TYR A 26 -1.00 28.92 -0.66
C TYR A 26 0.51 28.71 -0.47
N LYS A 27 1.10 29.49 0.44
CA LYS A 27 2.48 29.32 0.90
C LYS A 27 2.55 28.16 1.88
N VAL A 28 3.03 27.02 1.38
CA VAL A 28 3.16 25.78 2.16
C VAL A 28 4.60 25.57 2.62
N GLY A 29 4.77 25.25 3.91
CA GLY A 29 6.01 24.70 4.45
C GLY A 29 5.80 23.23 4.78
N HIS A 30 6.64 22.35 4.23
CA HIS A 30 6.49 20.91 4.37
C HIS A 30 7.73 20.31 5.05
N LEU A 31 7.54 19.79 6.26
CA LEU A 31 8.61 19.39 7.16
C LEU A 31 8.61 17.89 7.41
N ASP A 32 9.80 17.30 7.56
CA ASP A 32 9.96 15.92 8.04
C ASP A 32 11.20 15.78 8.92
N ALA A 33 11.07 15.02 10.00
CA ALA A 33 12.15 14.61 10.88
C ALA A 33 13.11 13.64 10.19
N ASN A 34 12.62 12.88 9.21
CA ASN A 34 13.45 11.97 8.42
C ASN A 34 14.27 12.75 7.38
N PRO A 35 15.51 12.29 7.07
CA PRO A 35 16.32 12.88 6.00
C PRO A 35 15.86 12.46 4.59
N TYR A 36 14.79 11.67 4.50
CA TYR A 36 14.19 11.16 3.26
C TYR A 36 12.69 11.50 3.23
N TYR A 37 12.10 11.44 2.04
CA TYR A 37 10.67 11.65 1.83
C TYR A 37 9.86 10.36 2.03
N GLY A 38 8.55 10.52 2.25
CA GLY A 38 7.60 9.41 2.29
C GLY A 38 7.25 8.96 3.69
N ALA A 39 8.00 9.37 4.72
CA ALA A 39 7.81 8.93 6.11
C ALA A 39 7.60 7.39 6.18
N ASP A 40 6.44 6.93 6.63
CA ASP A 40 6.12 5.50 6.75
C ASP A 40 5.76 4.83 5.42
N ASP A 41 5.58 5.62 4.35
CA ASP A 41 5.36 5.17 2.97
C ASP A 41 6.65 5.11 2.15
N ALA A 42 7.80 5.44 2.77
CA ALA A 42 9.09 5.59 2.08
C ALA A 42 9.56 4.33 1.36
N SER A 43 10.36 4.55 0.32
CA SER A 43 11.17 3.54 -0.37
C SER A 43 12.63 3.77 0.00
N LEU A 44 13.29 2.75 0.57
CA LEU A 44 14.62 2.85 1.17
C LEU A 44 15.62 1.92 0.50
N SER A 45 16.87 2.34 0.38
CA SER A 45 17.98 1.41 0.14
C SER A 45 18.15 0.44 1.32
N VAL A 46 18.95 -0.62 1.13
CA VAL A 46 19.15 -1.60 2.22
C VAL A 46 19.84 -0.97 3.44
N ASP A 47 20.80 -0.08 3.21
CA ASP A 47 21.49 0.66 4.28
C ASP A 47 20.52 1.56 5.06
N GLU A 48 19.67 2.30 4.34
CA GLU A 48 18.65 3.17 4.96
C GLU A 48 17.62 2.35 5.73
N LEU A 49 17.25 1.16 5.24
CA LEU A 49 16.33 0.26 5.94
C LEU A 49 16.94 -0.29 7.25
N VAL A 50 18.23 -0.63 7.24
CA VAL A 50 18.94 -1.05 8.46
C VAL A 50 19.06 0.11 9.44
N GLN A 51 19.38 1.31 8.96
CA GLN A 51 19.40 2.52 9.80
C GLN A 51 18.02 2.80 10.41
N TRP A 52 16.95 2.71 9.60
CA TRP A 52 15.57 2.86 10.04
C TRP A 52 15.21 1.88 11.17
N ALA A 53 15.64 0.63 11.06
CA ALA A 53 15.42 -0.41 12.07
C ALA A 53 16.22 -0.14 13.35
N ASP A 54 17.50 0.22 13.22
CA ASP A 54 18.39 0.53 14.33
C ASP A 54 17.89 1.73 15.17
N GLU A 55 17.42 2.80 14.53
CA GLU A 55 16.89 4.00 15.20
C GLU A 55 15.64 3.71 16.04
N ARG A 56 14.82 2.75 15.60
CA ARG A 56 13.59 2.31 16.29
C ARG A 56 13.85 1.25 17.36
N THR A 57 15.01 0.62 17.37
CA THR A 57 15.35 -0.41 18.38
C THR A 57 16.29 0.08 19.48
N LYS A 58 17.18 1.04 19.20
CA LYS A 58 18.20 1.51 20.16
C LYS A 58 17.62 2.49 21.19
N CYS A 59 17.58 2.12 22.47
CA CYS A 59 17.08 2.99 23.55
C CYS A 59 17.98 4.20 23.88
N ASP A 60 19.24 4.22 23.47
CA ASP A 60 20.26 5.19 23.92
C ASP A 60 20.31 6.52 23.13
N ALA A 61 19.39 6.74 22.18
CA ALA A 61 19.33 7.98 21.40
C ALA A 61 18.77 9.15 22.21
N GLU A 62 19.18 10.38 21.88
CA GLU A 62 18.58 11.62 22.42
C GLU A 62 17.05 11.59 22.27
N PHE A 63 16.35 12.14 23.26
CA PHE A 63 14.89 12.10 23.29
C PHE A 63 14.29 12.85 22.10
N SER A 64 13.78 12.10 21.12
CA SER A 64 12.95 12.62 20.02
C SER A 64 11.49 12.17 20.24
N PRO A 65 10.53 13.12 20.37
CA PRO A 65 9.11 12.81 20.44
C PRO A 65 8.59 12.05 19.21
N TYR A 66 9.14 12.37 18.03
CA TYR A 66 8.84 11.67 16.78
C TYR A 66 9.30 10.20 16.84
N ILE A 67 10.56 9.96 17.20
CA ILE A 67 11.10 8.59 17.33
C ILE A 67 10.34 7.80 18.40
N SER A 68 9.93 8.43 19.49
CA SER A 68 9.13 7.78 20.53
C SER A 68 7.81 7.22 19.98
N ARG A 69 7.09 7.99 19.15
CA ARG A 69 5.87 7.53 18.47
C ARG A 69 6.15 6.43 17.45
N GLN A 70 7.23 6.57 16.68
CA GLN A 70 7.65 5.55 15.72
C GLN A 70 7.98 4.21 16.40
N ARG A 71 8.51 4.21 17.63
CA ARG A 71 8.74 3.00 18.43
C ARG A 71 7.46 2.35 18.97
N GLU A 72 6.41 3.14 19.18
CA GLU A 72 5.07 2.61 19.49
C GLU A 72 4.44 1.97 18.25
N ARG A 73 4.65 2.59 17.07
CA ARG A 73 4.08 2.16 15.80
C ARG A 73 4.77 0.95 15.20
N PHE A 74 6.10 0.86 15.31
CA PHE A 74 6.92 -0.22 14.76
C PHE A 74 7.63 -0.97 15.88
N THR A 75 7.15 -2.18 16.19
CA THR A 75 7.67 -3.00 17.29
C THR A 75 8.25 -4.31 16.79
N ASP A 76 8.93 -5.03 17.68
CA ASP A 76 9.47 -6.37 17.42
C ASP A 76 10.34 -6.44 16.15
N ILE A 77 11.14 -5.40 15.91
CA ILE A 77 11.98 -5.27 14.72
C ILE A 77 13.21 -6.18 14.86
N SER A 78 13.44 -7.05 13.88
CA SER A 78 14.66 -7.87 13.76
C SER A 78 15.10 -7.96 12.31
N TYR A 79 16.41 -8.01 12.07
CA TYR A 79 16.94 -8.33 10.74
C TYR A 79 18.06 -9.36 10.82
N SER A 80 18.30 -10.02 9.69
CA SER A 80 19.32 -11.04 9.53
C SER A 80 19.91 -11.01 8.12
N GLY A 81 21.06 -11.66 7.96
CA GLY A 81 21.87 -11.58 6.73
C GLY A 81 22.85 -10.42 6.76
N THR A 82 23.70 -10.35 5.74
CA THR A 82 24.63 -9.24 5.53
C THR A 82 24.01 -8.25 4.55
N VAL A 83 24.14 -6.95 4.81
CA VAL A 83 23.73 -5.92 3.85
C VAL A 83 24.39 -6.19 2.50
N PRO A 84 23.62 -6.35 1.40
CA PRO A 84 24.19 -6.57 0.08
C PRO A 84 25.07 -5.41 -0.36
N ALA A 85 26.21 -5.70 -1.00
CA ALA A 85 27.20 -4.69 -1.40
C ALA A 85 26.65 -3.59 -2.33
N GLN A 86 25.56 -3.86 -3.05
CA GLN A 86 24.89 -2.94 -3.98
C GLN A 86 23.60 -2.35 -3.38
N SER A 87 23.61 -2.06 -2.08
CA SER A 87 22.48 -1.55 -1.30
C SER A 87 21.64 -0.46 -2.00
N ARG A 88 22.29 0.52 -2.66
CA ARG A 88 21.61 1.62 -3.38
C ARG A 88 20.84 1.23 -4.64
N GLN A 89 21.05 0.02 -5.15
CA GLN A 89 20.28 -0.50 -6.30
C GLN A 89 18.94 -1.10 -5.87
N TYR A 90 18.68 -1.18 -4.57
CA TYR A 90 17.41 -1.60 -4.02
C TYR A 90 16.58 -0.38 -3.64
N ALA A 91 15.27 -0.46 -3.89
CA ALA A 91 14.28 0.51 -3.47
C ALA A 91 13.18 -0.25 -2.71
N LEU A 92 13.41 -0.43 -1.40
CA LEU A 92 12.64 -1.27 -0.50
C LEU A 92 11.50 -0.47 0.13
N SER A 93 10.27 -0.79 -0.28
CA SER A 93 9.07 -0.15 0.28
C SER A 93 8.82 -0.55 1.74
N LEU A 94 8.65 0.44 2.62
CA LEU A 94 8.08 0.23 3.96
C LEU A 94 6.56 -0.05 3.89
N CYS A 95 5.92 0.41 2.81
CA CYS A 95 4.50 0.27 2.58
C CYS A 95 4.20 -0.43 1.24
N PRO A 96 4.52 -1.73 1.12
CA PRO A 96 4.28 -2.49 -0.11
C PRO A 96 2.79 -2.45 -0.47
N THR A 97 2.49 -2.00 -1.68
CA THR A 97 1.14 -1.66 -2.16
C THR A 97 1.01 -1.99 -3.64
N ILE A 98 -0.18 -2.38 -4.09
CA ILE A 98 -0.56 -2.40 -5.51
C ILE A 98 -1.66 -1.38 -5.76
N VAL A 99 -1.71 -0.80 -6.95
CA VAL A 99 -2.62 0.29 -7.26
C VAL A 99 -3.67 -0.17 -8.27
N PRO A 100 -4.98 -0.16 -7.95
CA PRO A 100 -6.01 -0.40 -8.95
C PRO A 100 -5.89 0.58 -10.13
N SER A 101 -6.04 0.09 -11.35
CA SER A 101 -5.91 0.92 -12.56
C SER A 101 -6.96 2.02 -12.66
N VAL A 102 -8.08 1.88 -11.95
CA VAL A 102 -9.13 2.89 -11.80
C VAL A 102 -9.35 3.14 -10.32
N GLY A 103 -9.15 4.36 -9.88
CA GLY A 103 -9.35 4.76 -8.49
C GLY A 103 -8.84 6.17 -8.21
N PRO A 104 -9.19 6.72 -7.04
CA PRO A 104 -8.78 8.05 -6.59
C PRO A 104 -7.28 8.35 -6.76
N LEU A 105 -6.40 7.38 -6.53
CA LEU A 105 -4.96 7.61 -6.70
C LEU A 105 -4.62 7.89 -8.16
N ILE A 106 -5.05 7.02 -9.08
CA ILE A 106 -4.78 7.20 -10.52
C ILE A 106 -5.40 8.50 -11.03
N ASP A 107 -6.63 8.82 -10.60
CA ASP A 107 -7.30 10.05 -11.00
C ASP A 107 -6.55 11.28 -10.47
N SER A 108 -6.05 11.24 -9.22
CA SER A 108 -5.24 12.31 -8.64
C SER A 108 -3.86 12.44 -9.29
N LEU A 109 -3.20 11.34 -9.64
CA LEU A 109 -1.92 11.37 -10.38
C LEU A 109 -2.06 12.05 -11.74
N ILE A 110 -3.18 11.83 -12.43
CA ILE A 110 -3.48 12.45 -13.72
C ILE A 110 -3.84 13.93 -13.50
N ALA A 111 -4.81 14.22 -12.63
CA ALA A 111 -5.31 15.58 -12.40
C ALA A 111 -4.25 16.53 -11.82
N SER A 112 -3.37 16.02 -10.96
CA SER A 112 -2.25 16.80 -10.40
C SER A 112 -1.04 16.91 -11.35
N GLY A 113 -0.96 16.09 -12.40
CA GLY A 113 0.20 16.01 -13.29
C GLY A 113 1.38 15.22 -12.74
N VAL A 114 1.27 14.64 -11.53
CA VAL A 114 2.32 13.78 -10.92
C VAL A 114 2.62 12.54 -11.74
N SER A 115 1.65 12.06 -12.52
CA SER A 115 1.83 10.96 -13.48
C SER A 115 3.00 11.13 -14.45
N ARG A 116 3.51 12.36 -14.64
CA ARG A 116 4.69 12.67 -15.47
C ARG A 116 6.03 12.33 -14.79
N TYR A 117 6.05 12.13 -13.47
CA TYR A 117 7.28 11.96 -12.70
C TYR A 117 7.58 10.50 -12.32
N GLY A 118 6.59 9.60 -12.42
CA GLY A 118 6.71 8.21 -11.99
C GLY A 118 6.47 7.21 -13.12
N GLY A 119 7.17 6.08 -13.06
CA GLY A 119 6.91 4.93 -13.92
C GLY A 119 5.97 3.94 -13.25
N PHE A 120 5.14 3.27 -14.05
CA PHE A 120 4.25 2.21 -13.60
C PHE A 120 4.42 0.96 -14.47
N LYS A 121 4.29 -0.19 -13.83
CA LYS A 121 4.24 -1.49 -14.48
C LYS A 121 2.94 -2.21 -14.12
N LEU A 122 2.38 -2.95 -15.08
CA LEU A 122 1.25 -3.85 -14.80
C LEU A 122 1.71 -5.00 -13.90
N LEU A 123 0.94 -5.30 -12.87
CA LEU A 123 1.16 -6.50 -12.06
C LEU A 123 0.98 -7.72 -12.95
N GLU A 124 2.01 -8.57 -13.09
CA GLU A 124 1.97 -9.66 -14.07
C GLU A 124 1.01 -10.76 -13.66
N ARG A 125 1.00 -11.14 -12.37
CA ARG A 125 0.22 -12.28 -11.87
C ARG A 125 -0.28 -12.12 -10.44
N VAL A 126 -1.42 -12.74 -10.18
CA VAL A 126 -1.84 -13.12 -8.83
C VAL A 126 -1.92 -14.64 -8.77
N ALA A 127 -1.38 -15.25 -7.73
CA ALA A 127 -1.34 -16.71 -7.56
C ALA A 127 -1.76 -17.13 -6.16
N LEU A 128 -2.31 -18.33 -6.05
CA LEU A 128 -2.59 -19.00 -4.79
C LEU A 128 -1.53 -20.05 -4.49
N TYR A 129 -1.01 -20.05 -3.27
CA TYR A 129 -0.26 -21.19 -2.75
C TYR A 129 -1.19 -22.39 -2.56
N GLU A 130 -0.81 -23.56 -3.08
CA GLU A 130 -1.55 -24.80 -2.89
C GLU A 130 -0.80 -25.80 -2.00
N SER A 131 0.47 -26.06 -2.30
CA SER A 131 1.31 -27.00 -1.57
C SER A 131 2.80 -26.70 -1.84
N PRO A 132 3.76 -27.31 -1.11
CA PRO A 132 5.18 -27.05 -1.32
C PRO A 132 5.59 -27.25 -2.79
N GLY A 133 6.22 -26.23 -3.38
CA GLY A 133 6.60 -26.20 -4.80
C GLY A 133 5.45 -25.91 -5.78
N VAL A 134 4.23 -25.64 -5.31
CA VAL A 134 3.06 -25.45 -6.17
C VAL A 134 2.32 -24.17 -5.79
N ALA A 135 2.41 -23.17 -6.67
CA ALA A 135 1.58 -21.96 -6.65
C ALA A 135 0.82 -21.83 -7.97
N LYS A 136 -0.51 -21.76 -7.89
CA LYS A 136 -1.39 -21.73 -9.07
C LYS A 136 -1.79 -20.30 -9.42
N PRO A 137 -1.53 -19.82 -10.65
CA PRO A 137 -1.98 -18.50 -11.08
C PRO A 137 -3.51 -18.45 -11.16
N VAL A 138 -4.07 -17.32 -10.74
CA VAL A 138 -5.50 -17.04 -10.85
C VAL A 138 -5.77 -16.33 -12.17
N PRO A 139 -6.76 -16.80 -12.97
CA PRO A 139 -7.14 -16.13 -14.22
C PRO A 139 -7.44 -14.64 -14.00
N GLY A 140 -6.81 -13.77 -14.80
CA GLY A 140 -6.92 -12.32 -14.64
C GLY A 140 -8.14 -11.71 -15.33
N ASN A 141 -8.70 -12.40 -16.33
CA ASN A 141 -9.83 -11.91 -17.12
C ASN A 141 -10.80 -13.04 -17.51
N LYS A 142 -11.92 -12.66 -18.15
CA LYS A 142 -12.94 -13.61 -18.61
C LYS A 142 -12.38 -14.61 -19.63
N GLU A 143 -11.52 -14.18 -20.55
CA GLU A 143 -10.93 -15.06 -21.58
C GLU A 143 -10.05 -16.15 -20.97
N ASP A 144 -9.25 -15.82 -19.96
CA ASP A 144 -8.40 -16.77 -19.25
C ASP A 144 -9.25 -17.87 -18.58
N ILE A 145 -10.38 -17.50 -17.98
CA ILE A 145 -11.35 -18.45 -17.41
C ILE A 145 -11.91 -19.37 -18.49
N PHE A 146 -12.22 -18.83 -19.68
CA PHE A 146 -12.70 -19.63 -20.80
C PHE A 146 -11.63 -20.59 -21.33
N LYS A 147 -10.36 -20.17 -21.38
CA LYS A 147 -9.21 -20.98 -21.83
C LYS A 147 -8.80 -22.06 -20.83
N ASP A 148 -9.12 -21.92 -19.54
CA ASP A 148 -8.76 -22.88 -18.50
C ASP A 148 -9.42 -24.26 -18.73
N LYS A 149 -8.61 -25.29 -19.04
CA LYS A 149 -9.10 -26.66 -19.28
C LYS A 149 -9.35 -27.45 -18.00
N GLN A 150 -8.90 -26.97 -16.84
CA GLN A 150 -9.08 -27.62 -15.54
C GLN A 150 -10.48 -27.38 -14.95
N LEU A 151 -11.17 -26.31 -15.38
CA LEU A 151 -12.52 -25.98 -14.93
C LEU A 151 -13.60 -26.65 -15.78
N SER A 152 -14.50 -27.41 -15.14
CA SER A 152 -15.67 -27.99 -15.80
C SER A 152 -16.62 -26.89 -16.34
N LEU A 153 -17.40 -27.20 -17.38
CA LEU A 153 -18.37 -26.25 -17.96
C LEU A 153 -19.39 -25.75 -16.91
N LEU A 154 -19.80 -26.63 -15.98
CA LEU A 154 -20.72 -26.26 -14.91
C LEU A 154 -20.07 -25.25 -13.95
N HIS A 155 -18.81 -25.46 -13.56
CA HIS A 155 -18.07 -24.55 -12.69
C HIS A 155 -17.83 -23.20 -13.38
N LYS A 156 -17.44 -23.21 -14.66
CA LYS A 156 -17.31 -21.99 -15.47
C LYS A 156 -18.62 -21.19 -15.52
N ARG A 157 -19.76 -21.86 -15.71
CA ARG A 157 -21.07 -21.18 -15.74
C ARG A 157 -21.42 -20.54 -14.40
N ARG A 158 -21.16 -21.21 -13.27
CA ARG A 158 -21.41 -20.65 -11.93
C ARG A 158 -20.48 -19.47 -11.65
N LEU A 159 -19.20 -19.59 -11.96
CA LEU A 159 -18.21 -18.53 -11.84
C LEU A 159 -18.62 -17.30 -12.67
N MET A 160 -18.98 -17.49 -13.93
CA MET A 160 -19.42 -16.39 -14.79
C MET A 160 -20.70 -15.72 -14.27
N ARG A 161 -21.66 -16.49 -13.73
CA ARG A 161 -22.85 -15.90 -13.07
C ARG A 161 -22.45 -15.00 -11.91
N PHE A 162 -21.52 -15.43 -11.07
CA PHE A 162 -21.01 -14.62 -9.96
C PHE A 162 -20.28 -13.37 -10.45
N LEU A 163 -19.37 -13.49 -11.42
CA LEU A 163 -18.61 -12.33 -11.92
C LEU A 163 -19.51 -11.27 -12.58
N MET A 164 -20.56 -11.70 -13.29
CA MET A 164 -21.55 -10.78 -13.85
C MET A 164 -22.37 -10.09 -12.76
N PHE A 165 -22.69 -10.78 -11.67
CA PHE A 165 -23.33 -10.19 -10.51
C PHE A 165 -22.43 -9.16 -9.83
N ALA A 166 -21.19 -9.54 -9.49
CA ALA A 166 -20.24 -8.69 -8.77
C ALA A 166 -19.78 -7.48 -9.59
N GLY A 167 -19.70 -7.60 -10.92
CA GLY A 167 -19.36 -6.48 -11.81
C GLY A 167 -20.51 -5.47 -12.04
N GLY A 168 -21.75 -5.86 -11.72
CA GLY A 168 -22.95 -5.05 -11.91
C GLY A 168 -23.37 -4.21 -10.70
N GLU A 169 -24.60 -3.73 -10.74
CA GLU A 169 -25.31 -3.13 -9.60
C GLU A 169 -25.96 -4.26 -8.80
N PHE A 170 -25.36 -4.60 -7.66
CA PHE A 170 -25.72 -5.75 -6.85
C PHE A 170 -26.46 -5.38 -5.55
N GLU A 171 -26.43 -4.10 -5.17
CA GLU A 171 -26.90 -3.58 -3.90
C GLU A 171 -28.39 -3.89 -3.65
N ASP A 172 -29.22 -3.78 -4.70
CA ASP A 172 -30.66 -4.04 -4.62
C ASP A 172 -31.06 -5.47 -5.02
N LYS A 173 -30.09 -6.37 -5.19
CA LYS A 173 -30.35 -7.73 -5.68
C LYS A 173 -30.74 -8.68 -4.54
N PRO A 174 -31.72 -9.58 -4.78
CA PRO A 174 -32.18 -10.53 -3.76
C PRO A 174 -31.09 -11.52 -3.32
N GLU A 175 -30.05 -11.72 -4.14
CA GLU A 175 -28.89 -12.51 -3.74
C GLU A 175 -28.16 -11.94 -2.53
N LEU A 176 -28.01 -10.60 -2.44
CA LEU A 176 -27.27 -9.93 -1.38
C LEU A 176 -28.13 -9.61 -0.14
N GLN A 177 -29.43 -9.36 -0.33
CA GLN A 177 -30.32 -8.89 0.74
C GLN A 177 -30.26 -9.80 1.98
N GLY A 178 -29.80 -9.25 3.12
CA GLY A 178 -29.66 -9.96 4.39
C GLY A 178 -28.37 -10.78 4.54
N HIS A 179 -27.46 -10.69 3.55
CA HIS A 179 -26.18 -11.39 3.53
C HIS A 179 -24.96 -10.45 3.55
N GLU A 180 -25.18 -9.15 3.72
CA GLU A 180 -24.14 -8.11 3.64
C GLU A 180 -22.98 -8.35 4.63
N GLN A 181 -23.32 -8.85 5.82
CA GLN A 181 -22.39 -9.18 6.91
C GLN A 181 -22.06 -10.67 7.01
N THR A 182 -22.61 -11.51 6.13
CA THR A 182 -22.24 -12.93 6.10
C THR A 182 -20.77 -13.05 5.68
N PRO A 183 -19.99 -13.99 6.26
CA PRO A 183 -18.64 -14.26 5.79
C PRO A 183 -18.62 -14.53 4.29
N PHE A 184 -17.76 -13.81 3.58
CA PHE A 184 -17.75 -13.81 2.12
C PHE A 184 -17.55 -15.22 1.50
N PRO A 185 -16.64 -16.09 2.02
CA PRO A 185 -16.54 -17.46 1.54
C PRO A 185 -17.85 -18.26 1.67
N THR A 186 -18.61 -18.04 2.73
CA THR A 186 -19.91 -18.69 2.96
C THR A 186 -20.94 -18.20 1.95
N PHE A 187 -21.01 -16.90 1.70
CA PHE A 187 -21.90 -16.32 0.69
C PHE A 187 -21.66 -16.91 -0.71
N LEU A 188 -20.39 -17.05 -1.12
CA LEU A 188 -20.02 -17.65 -2.41
C LEU A 188 -20.49 -19.11 -2.54
N LYS A 189 -20.36 -19.89 -1.46
CA LYS A 189 -20.82 -21.29 -1.42
C LYS A 189 -22.34 -21.39 -1.45
N GLU A 190 -23.02 -20.63 -0.61
CA GLU A 190 -24.47 -20.79 -0.40
C GLU A 190 -25.29 -20.17 -1.53
N LYS A 191 -24.93 -18.96 -2.01
CA LYS A 191 -25.72 -18.24 -3.03
C LYS A 191 -25.34 -18.58 -4.45
N PHE A 192 -24.05 -18.84 -4.70
CA PHE A 192 -23.54 -19.11 -6.04
C PHE A 192 -23.13 -20.57 -6.27
N SER A 193 -23.16 -21.42 -5.23
CA SER A 193 -22.81 -22.84 -5.31
C SER A 193 -21.43 -23.08 -5.92
N LEU A 194 -20.48 -22.21 -5.60
CA LEU A 194 -19.09 -22.33 -6.03
C LEU A 194 -18.37 -23.41 -5.22
N ASP A 195 -17.41 -24.08 -5.86
CA ASP A 195 -16.57 -25.09 -5.20
C ASP A 195 -15.47 -24.43 -4.36
N ASP A 196 -14.82 -25.21 -3.49
CA ASP A 196 -13.81 -24.69 -2.55
C ASP A 196 -12.65 -23.99 -3.26
N THR A 197 -12.23 -24.49 -4.43
CA THR A 197 -11.16 -23.90 -5.23
C THR A 197 -11.57 -22.52 -5.75
N ALA A 198 -12.76 -22.37 -6.35
CA ALA A 198 -13.23 -21.07 -6.84
C ALA A 198 -13.48 -20.10 -5.69
N VAL A 199 -14.04 -20.59 -4.56
CA VAL A 199 -14.26 -19.77 -3.36
C VAL A 199 -12.95 -19.19 -2.84
N ARG A 200 -11.89 -20.01 -2.73
CA ARG A 200 -10.56 -19.54 -2.29
C ARG A 200 -9.97 -18.52 -3.28
N ALA A 201 -10.05 -18.78 -4.58
CA ALA A 201 -9.57 -17.86 -5.60
C ALA A 201 -10.29 -16.51 -5.54
N ILE A 202 -11.61 -16.50 -5.49
CA ILE A 202 -12.38 -15.25 -5.44
C ILE A 202 -12.15 -14.51 -4.12
N ALA A 203 -12.21 -15.20 -2.98
CA ALA A 203 -12.09 -14.55 -1.68
C ALA A 203 -10.69 -13.96 -1.45
N TYR A 204 -9.63 -14.74 -1.74
CA TYR A 204 -8.29 -14.36 -1.31
C TYR A 204 -7.42 -13.77 -2.43
N ALA A 205 -7.59 -14.18 -3.69
CA ALA A 205 -6.79 -13.66 -4.80
C ALA A 205 -7.48 -12.54 -5.61
N ILE A 206 -8.81 -12.49 -5.62
CA ILE A 206 -9.54 -11.41 -6.32
C ILE A 206 -9.99 -10.35 -5.32
N ALA A 207 -10.66 -10.76 -4.24
CA ALA A 207 -11.17 -9.81 -3.24
C ALA A 207 -10.12 -9.42 -2.18
N PHE A 208 -8.97 -10.10 -2.11
CA PHE A 208 -7.93 -9.86 -1.10
C PHE A 208 -8.46 -9.85 0.33
N CYS A 209 -9.39 -10.76 0.65
CA CYS A 209 -9.90 -10.90 2.02
C CYS A 209 -8.76 -11.24 2.98
N ALA A 210 -8.71 -10.55 4.12
CA ALA A 210 -7.71 -10.82 5.16
C ALA A 210 -8.03 -12.09 5.95
N SER A 211 -9.31 -12.38 6.15
CA SER A 211 -9.78 -13.44 7.02
C SER A 211 -10.90 -14.29 6.44
N THR A 212 -11.14 -15.46 7.03
CA THR A 212 -12.32 -16.29 6.74
C THR A 212 -13.65 -15.61 7.11
N SER A 213 -13.60 -14.57 7.94
CA SER A 213 -14.74 -13.82 8.48
C SER A 213 -15.02 -12.51 7.76
N ASP A 214 -14.24 -12.15 6.74
CA ASP A 214 -14.42 -10.89 6.01
C ASP A 214 -15.87 -10.76 5.50
N PRO A 215 -16.54 -9.61 5.72
CA PRO A 215 -17.93 -9.42 5.34
C PRO A 215 -18.12 -9.35 3.83
N THR A 216 -19.28 -9.83 3.37
CA THR A 216 -19.62 -9.94 1.94
C THR A 216 -19.66 -8.60 1.22
N LEU A 217 -20.29 -7.58 1.79
CA LEU A 217 -20.52 -6.32 1.09
C LEU A 217 -19.21 -5.57 0.73
N PRO A 218 -18.27 -5.35 1.66
CA PRO A 218 -16.98 -4.76 1.32
C PRO A 218 -16.19 -5.58 0.29
N ALA A 219 -16.21 -6.91 0.38
CA ALA A 219 -15.55 -7.78 -0.59
C ALA A 219 -16.15 -7.63 -2.00
N LEU A 220 -17.48 -7.51 -2.14
CA LEU A 220 -18.13 -7.27 -3.42
C LEU A 220 -17.77 -5.90 -4.02
N HIS A 221 -17.69 -4.85 -3.20
CA HIS A 221 -17.25 -3.53 -3.68
C HIS A 221 -15.81 -3.56 -4.21
N ARG A 222 -14.90 -4.26 -3.51
CA ARG A 222 -13.52 -4.50 -3.98
C ARG A 222 -13.50 -5.21 -5.33
N ILE A 223 -14.19 -6.34 -5.44
CA ILE A 223 -14.27 -7.10 -6.70
C ILE A 223 -14.80 -6.22 -7.83
N ARG A 224 -15.87 -5.45 -7.60
CA ARG A 224 -16.43 -4.56 -8.61
C ARG A 224 -15.40 -3.54 -9.10
N ARG A 225 -14.64 -2.92 -8.19
CA ARG A 225 -13.57 -1.97 -8.53
C ARG A 225 -12.49 -2.63 -9.40
N TYR A 226 -12.04 -3.83 -9.03
CA TYR A 226 -10.98 -4.52 -9.78
C TYR A 226 -11.46 -5.02 -11.14
N LEU A 227 -12.70 -5.53 -11.23
CA LEU A 227 -13.30 -5.90 -12.51
C LEU A 227 -13.42 -4.70 -13.46
N ARG A 228 -13.74 -3.50 -12.93
CA ARG A 228 -13.77 -2.25 -13.71
C ARG A 228 -12.38 -1.72 -14.08
N SER A 229 -11.36 -2.08 -13.31
CA SER A 229 -9.96 -1.69 -13.55
C SER A 229 -9.31 -2.48 -14.69
N THR A 230 -9.80 -3.71 -14.93
CA THR A 230 -9.28 -4.60 -15.98
C THR A 230 -9.46 -3.98 -17.36
N GLY A 231 -8.40 -3.97 -18.17
CA GLY A 231 -8.43 -3.48 -19.55
C GLY A 231 -8.11 -1.98 -19.72
N ARG A 232 -7.97 -1.19 -18.63
CA ARG A 232 -7.64 0.25 -18.75
C ARG A 232 -6.23 0.48 -19.28
N TYR A 233 -5.23 -0.19 -18.71
CA TYR A 233 -3.83 -0.13 -19.14
C TYR A 233 -3.32 -1.47 -19.69
N GLY A 234 -4.09 -2.55 -19.50
CA GLY A 234 -3.73 -3.89 -19.94
C GLY A 234 -4.60 -4.95 -19.27
N PRO A 235 -4.20 -6.24 -19.35
CA PRO A 235 -5.01 -7.35 -18.85
C PRO A 235 -5.08 -7.44 -17.33
N SER A 236 -4.12 -6.85 -16.60
CA SER A 236 -4.13 -6.79 -15.14
C SER A 236 -4.96 -5.60 -14.66
N PRO A 237 -5.79 -5.76 -13.61
CA PRO A 237 -6.47 -4.63 -12.99
C PRO A 237 -5.55 -3.79 -12.11
N PHE A 238 -4.31 -4.23 -11.84
CA PHE A 238 -3.39 -3.59 -10.92
C PHE A 238 -2.12 -3.09 -11.60
N LEU A 239 -1.65 -1.96 -11.11
CA LEU A 239 -0.37 -1.36 -11.40
C LEU A 239 0.53 -1.45 -10.16
N PHE A 240 1.83 -1.39 -10.40
CA PHE A 240 2.87 -1.23 -9.40
C PHE A 240 3.72 -0.01 -9.80
N GLY A 241 3.95 0.90 -8.86
CA GLY A 241 4.83 2.06 -9.09
C GLY A 241 6.29 1.62 -9.03
N HIS A 242 7.10 2.06 -10.00
CA HIS A 242 8.53 1.75 -10.02
C HIS A 242 9.26 2.27 -8.77
N TYR A 243 10.46 1.74 -8.52
CA TYR A 243 11.35 2.21 -7.44
C TYR A 243 10.74 2.12 -6.03
N GLY A 244 9.87 1.12 -5.81
CA GLY A 244 9.32 0.82 -4.48
C GLY A 244 7.94 1.41 -4.19
N GLY A 245 7.17 1.74 -5.24
CA GLY A 245 5.74 1.97 -5.14
C GLY A 245 5.39 3.36 -4.63
N ILE A 246 4.61 3.42 -3.54
CA ILE A 246 3.96 4.66 -3.11
C ILE A 246 4.92 5.71 -2.52
N GLY A 247 6.10 5.31 -2.03
CA GLY A 247 7.11 6.27 -1.54
C GLY A 247 7.62 7.21 -2.63
N GLU A 248 7.73 6.72 -3.85
CA GLU A 248 8.10 7.52 -5.02
C GLU A 248 6.95 8.37 -5.51
N ILE A 249 5.72 7.87 -5.36
CA ILE A 249 4.51 8.65 -5.64
C ILE A 249 4.41 9.84 -4.69
N ALA A 250 4.67 9.62 -3.38
CA ALA A 250 4.69 10.70 -2.39
C ALA A 250 5.74 11.76 -2.74
N GLN A 251 6.94 11.35 -3.18
CA GLN A 251 7.96 12.27 -3.69
C GLN A 251 7.49 13.05 -4.94
N GLY A 252 6.75 12.41 -5.84
CA GLY A 252 6.16 13.06 -7.00
C GLY A 252 5.17 14.17 -6.61
N PHE A 253 4.35 13.95 -5.58
CA PHE A 253 3.49 14.98 -5.00
C PHE A 253 4.31 16.07 -4.31
N CYS A 254 5.34 15.73 -3.54
CA CYS A 254 6.25 16.70 -2.93
C CYS A 254 6.92 17.61 -3.98
N ARG A 255 7.38 17.03 -5.09
CA ARG A 255 7.93 17.78 -6.23
C ARG A 255 6.90 18.74 -6.81
N THR A 256 5.65 18.28 -6.97
CA THR A 256 4.57 19.11 -7.48
C THR A 256 4.27 20.30 -6.57
N ALA A 257 4.28 20.08 -5.25
CA ALA A 257 4.15 21.15 -4.28
C ALA A 257 5.32 22.15 -4.38
N ALA A 258 6.56 21.65 -4.47
CA ALA A 258 7.75 22.48 -4.59
C ALA A 258 7.74 23.36 -5.85
N VAL A 259 7.34 22.80 -6.99
CA VAL A 259 7.17 23.55 -8.25
C VAL A 259 6.12 24.64 -8.10
N ALA A 260 5.06 24.40 -7.33
CA ALA A 260 4.04 25.38 -6.99
C ALA A 260 4.45 26.34 -5.85
N GLY A 261 5.68 26.26 -5.32
CA GLY A 261 6.24 27.22 -4.37
C GLY A 261 6.35 26.73 -2.92
N ALA A 262 6.06 25.46 -2.63
CA ALA A 262 6.25 24.91 -1.28
C ALA A 262 7.74 24.89 -0.86
N THR A 263 8.00 25.18 0.41
CA THR A 263 9.33 25.11 1.01
C THR A 263 9.49 23.84 1.83
N TYR A 264 10.61 23.14 1.68
CA TYR A 264 10.88 21.86 2.32
C TYR A 264 11.94 21.94 3.41
N VAL A 265 11.73 21.22 4.51
CA VAL A 265 12.72 21.03 5.58
C VAL A 265 12.75 19.55 5.97
N LEU A 266 13.80 18.82 5.56
CA LEU A 266 14.01 17.42 5.89
C LEU A 266 15.15 17.23 6.90
N GLY A 267 15.13 16.10 7.62
CA GLY A 267 16.20 15.69 8.53
C GLY A 267 16.33 16.59 9.75
N ARG A 268 15.25 17.27 10.13
CA ARG A 268 15.23 18.24 11.22
C ARG A 268 14.09 17.94 12.20
N GLN A 269 14.40 17.86 13.48
CA GLN A 269 13.42 17.54 14.50
C GLN A 269 12.54 18.75 14.82
N VAL A 270 11.22 18.53 14.85
CA VAL A 270 10.29 19.52 15.42
C VAL A 270 10.36 19.43 16.94
N ILE A 271 10.78 20.52 17.59
CA ILE A 271 10.96 20.58 19.04
C ILE A 271 9.64 20.86 19.75
N SER A 272 8.84 21.79 19.23
CA SER A 272 7.53 22.11 19.79
C SER A 272 6.67 22.87 18.78
N THR A 273 5.35 22.77 18.96
CA THR A 273 4.39 23.63 18.28
C THR A 273 3.52 24.35 19.32
N GLN A 274 3.28 25.64 19.11
CA GLN A 274 2.60 26.52 20.07
C GLN A 274 1.57 27.38 19.36
N VAL A 275 0.45 27.67 20.00
CA VAL A 275 -0.49 28.70 19.52
C VAL A 275 0.03 30.05 19.99
N VAL A 276 0.13 31.00 19.07
CA VAL A 276 0.53 32.38 19.33
C VAL A 276 -0.59 33.33 18.88
N GLU A 277 -0.82 34.39 19.66
CA GLU A 277 -1.74 35.46 19.26
C GLU A 277 -1.14 36.27 18.12
N ALA A 278 -1.93 36.52 17.09
CA ALA A 278 -1.55 37.30 15.92
C ALA A 278 -2.46 38.54 15.79
N PRO A 279 -1.99 39.63 15.16
CA PRO A 279 -2.84 40.77 14.78
C PRO A 279 -3.70 40.43 13.56
N PRO A 280 -4.99 40.83 13.51
CA PRO A 280 -5.75 41.63 14.48
C PRO A 280 -6.15 40.87 15.75
N GLU A 281 -6.45 41.61 16.84
CA GLU A 281 -6.86 41.04 18.14
C GLU A 281 -7.90 39.92 17.98
N GLY A 282 -7.55 38.73 18.48
CA GLY A 282 -8.37 37.51 18.37
C GLY A 282 -7.96 36.54 17.27
N SER A 283 -7.03 36.90 16.37
CA SER A 283 -6.46 35.94 15.42
C SER A 283 -5.35 35.10 16.06
N ARG A 284 -5.24 33.84 15.62
CA ARG A 284 -4.30 32.86 16.16
C ARG A 284 -3.44 32.32 15.02
N LYS A 285 -2.15 32.14 15.27
CA LYS A 285 -1.21 31.42 14.41
C LYS A 285 -0.56 30.28 15.18
N TYR A 286 -0.04 29.30 14.47
CA TYR A 286 0.84 28.29 15.03
C TYR A 286 2.28 28.71 14.83
N ARG A 287 3.09 28.56 15.87
CA ARG A 287 4.55 28.68 15.81
C ARG A 287 5.18 27.30 15.93
N VAL A 288 5.90 26.88 14.90
CA VAL A 288 6.66 25.63 14.84
C VAL A 288 8.13 25.95 15.07
N THR A 289 8.72 25.29 16.07
CA THR A 289 10.15 25.40 16.37
C THR A 289 10.88 24.14 15.95
N ILE A 290 11.95 24.31 15.18
CA ILE A 290 12.75 23.24 14.58
C ILE A 290 14.15 23.27 15.21
N ASP A 291 14.78 22.11 15.33
CA ASP A 291 16.17 22.03 15.77
C ASP A 291 17.15 22.75 14.81
N GLU A 292 18.22 23.27 15.41
CA GLU A 292 19.33 23.93 14.70
C GLU A 292 18.96 25.13 13.79
N LEU A 293 17.70 25.56 13.79
CA LEU A 293 17.17 26.71 13.07
C LEU A 293 16.85 27.83 14.06
N SER A 294 17.49 28.98 13.89
CA SER A 294 17.26 30.17 14.72
C SER A 294 15.92 30.85 14.42
N GLU A 295 15.37 30.62 13.22
CA GLU A 295 14.10 31.18 12.81
C GLU A 295 12.96 30.19 13.08
N HIS A 296 11.84 30.71 13.60
CA HIS A 296 10.62 29.95 13.75
C HIS A 296 9.77 30.03 12.48
N ILE A 297 8.95 29.00 12.28
CA ILE A 297 7.89 29.02 11.26
C ILE A 297 6.59 29.43 11.93
N GLU A 298 5.91 30.43 11.37
CA GLU A 298 4.56 30.82 11.76
C GLU A 298 3.60 30.51 10.62
N CYS A 299 2.42 29.95 10.95
CA CYS A 299 1.40 29.62 9.96
C CYS A 299 -0.03 29.74 10.49
N ASP A 300 -0.99 29.92 9.59
CA ASP A 300 -2.41 30.00 9.94
C ASP A 300 -3.02 28.61 10.16
N VAL A 301 -2.64 27.62 9.35
CA VAL A 301 -3.08 26.22 9.47
C VAL A 301 -1.89 25.30 9.70
N LEU A 302 -2.04 24.36 10.63
CA LEU A 302 -1.07 23.29 10.91
C LEU A 302 -1.69 21.94 10.58
N ILE A 303 -1.11 21.23 9.62
CA ILE A 303 -1.46 19.86 9.26
C ILE A 303 -0.35 18.94 9.76
N SER A 304 -0.70 17.82 10.38
CA SER A 304 0.29 16.96 11.01
C SER A 304 -0.03 15.49 10.83
N SER A 305 0.98 14.69 10.47
CA SER A 305 0.91 13.25 10.62
C SER A 305 0.80 12.89 12.10
N ALA A 306 0.31 11.69 12.38
CA ALA A 306 0.09 11.24 13.75
C ALA A 306 1.39 11.08 14.56
N ASP A 307 2.53 10.92 13.90
CA ASP A 307 3.83 10.74 14.55
C ASP A 307 4.30 12.00 15.28
N TYR A 308 3.77 13.18 14.92
CA TYR A 308 4.07 14.45 15.58
C TYR A 308 3.02 14.84 16.64
N THR A 309 2.01 14.00 16.90
CA THR A 309 0.87 14.43 17.73
C THR A 309 1.27 14.82 19.17
N SER A 310 2.35 14.24 19.71
CA SER A 310 2.87 14.59 21.04
C SER A 310 3.38 16.04 21.13
N LEU A 311 3.62 16.68 19.98
CA LEU A 311 4.15 18.05 19.86
C LEU A 311 3.08 19.11 19.62
N LEU A 312 1.82 18.70 19.37
CA LEU A 312 0.71 19.60 19.02
C LEU A 312 0.17 20.35 20.25
N PRO A 313 -0.24 21.63 20.10
CA PRO A 313 -0.54 22.51 21.24
C PRO A 313 -1.88 22.17 21.91
N SER A 314 -2.87 21.74 21.13
CA SER A 314 -4.16 21.27 21.62
C SER A 314 -4.10 19.74 21.59
N ARG A 315 -3.94 19.10 22.75
CA ARG A 315 -3.91 17.63 22.83
C ARG A 315 -5.27 17.11 22.35
N PRO A 316 -5.33 16.39 21.23
CA PRO A 316 -6.57 15.70 20.88
C PRO A 316 -6.85 14.67 21.99
N LEU A 317 -8.11 14.58 22.43
CA LEU A 317 -8.50 13.66 23.49
C LEU A 317 -8.27 12.24 22.96
N ALA A 318 -7.37 11.51 23.62
CA ALA A 318 -7.24 10.08 23.36
C ALA A 318 -8.56 9.40 23.71
N VAL A 319 -9.20 8.78 22.74
CA VAL A 319 -10.39 7.97 23.01
C VAL A 319 -9.92 6.73 23.75
N SER A 320 -10.18 6.67 25.05
CA SER A 320 -10.16 5.42 25.78
C SER A 320 -11.31 4.54 25.26
N ASN A 321 -10.98 3.52 24.47
CA ASN A 321 -11.82 2.35 24.15
C ASN A 321 -13.29 2.65 23.79
N MET A 322 -13.55 3.41 22.73
CA MET A 322 -14.82 3.22 22.00
C MET A 322 -14.62 2.14 20.94
N SER A 323 -15.16 0.97 21.23
CA SER A 323 -15.17 -0.23 20.41
C SER A 323 -16.06 -0.08 19.17
N VAL A 324 -15.63 0.72 18.20
CA VAL A 324 -16.06 0.53 16.82
C VAL A 324 -14.80 0.28 16.01
N SER A 325 -14.34 -0.97 16.02
CA SER A 325 -13.22 -1.41 15.18
C SER A 325 -13.63 -1.23 13.72
N SER A 326 -13.13 -0.18 13.07
CA SER A 326 -13.24 -0.04 11.63
C SER A 326 -12.52 -1.21 10.95
N PRO A 327 -12.98 -1.66 9.77
CA PRO A 327 -12.26 -2.68 9.02
C PRO A 327 -10.82 -2.22 8.75
N GLY A 328 -9.82 -2.92 9.30
CA GLY A 328 -8.40 -2.58 9.14
C GLY A 328 -7.70 -2.04 10.39
N ASP A 329 -8.40 -1.91 11.52
CA ASP A 329 -7.82 -1.46 12.80
C ASP A 329 -7.15 -2.61 13.57
N TYR A 330 -6.16 -3.24 12.95
CA TYR A 330 -5.37 -4.32 13.55
C TYR A 330 -3.88 -4.16 13.23
N PRO A 331 -2.98 -4.59 14.12
CA PRO A 331 -1.56 -4.67 13.80
C PRO A 331 -1.30 -5.66 12.66
N VAL A 332 -0.22 -5.45 11.92
CA VAL A 332 0.22 -6.31 10.82
C VAL A 332 1.65 -6.76 11.07
N ALA A 333 1.92 -8.06 11.00
CA ALA A 333 3.28 -8.58 10.90
C ALA A 333 3.78 -8.43 9.46
N ARG A 334 4.99 -7.90 9.32
CA ARG A 334 5.65 -7.64 8.03
C ARG A 334 6.98 -8.38 7.95
N CYS A 335 7.32 -8.84 6.75
CA CYS A 335 8.67 -9.30 6.43
C CYS A 335 9.10 -8.74 5.08
N ILE A 336 10.32 -8.21 5.00
CA ILE A 336 11.00 -7.85 3.75
C ILE A 336 12.14 -8.82 3.58
N ALA A 337 12.16 -9.59 2.48
CA ALA A 337 13.23 -10.54 2.19
C ALA A 337 13.80 -10.35 0.78
N ILE A 338 15.13 -10.39 0.66
CA ILE A 338 15.84 -10.29 -0.61
C ILE A 338 16.27 -11.68 -1.06
N LEU A 339 15.87 -12.06 -2.28
CA LEU A 339 16.18 -13.35 -2.90
C LEU A 339 17.14 -13.16 -4.07
N ASP A 340 17.92 -14.19 -4.37
CA ASP A 340 18.78 -14.30 -5.54
C ASP A 340 18.22 -15.23 -6.63
N CYS A 341 16.99 -15.68 -6.45
CA CYS A 341 16.26 -16.54 -7.37
C CYS A 341 14.79 -16.08 -7.51
N PRO A 342 14.18 -16.29 -8.68
CA PRO A 342 12.78 -15.95 -8.92
C PRO A 342 11.84 -16.96 -8.25
N LEU A 343 10.63 -16.50 -7.93
CA LEU A 343 9.49 -17.39 -7.72
C LEU A 343 8.92 -17.85 -9.06
N ALA A 344 8.45 -19.10 -9.11
CA ALA A 344 7.87 -19.68 -10.33
C ALA A 344 6.49 -20.27 -10.06
N PHE A 345 5.49 -19.84 -10.83
CA PHE A 345 4.11 -20.31 -10.62
C PHE A 345 3.80 -21.49 -11.55
N THR A 346 3.20 -22.54 -11.02
CA THR A 346 2.90 -23.76 -11.77
C THR A 346 1.72 -23.55 -12.72
N GLY A 347 1.81 -24.07 -13.95
CA GLY A 347 0.71 -24.02 -14.93
C GLY A 347 0.88 -23.02 -16.08
N LEU A 348 2.09 -22.51 -16.33
CA LEU A 348 2.41 -21.55 -17.39
C LEU A 348 2.34 -22.08 -18.84
N VAL A 349 1.63 -23.18 -19.08
CA VAL A 349 1.35 -23.67 -20.43
C VAL A 349 0.03 -23.07 -20.94
N ALA A 350 0.10 -21.87 -21.53
CA ALA A 350 -0.66 -21.47 -22.73
C ALA A 350 -0.69 -19.93 -22.91
N ALA A 351 0.29 -19.37 -23.60
CA ALA A 351 0.13 -18.15 -24.40
C ALA A 351 1.32 -17.96 -25.36
N THR A 352 1.62 -18.97 -26.18
CA THR A 352 2.25 -18.72 -27.48
C THR A 352 1.11 -18.56 -28.50
N GLU A 353 1.12 -17.44 -29.21
CA GLU A 353 0.22 -17.17 -30.33
C GLU A 353 0.21 -18.37 -31.31
N PRO A 354 -0.94 -18.71 -31.94
CA PRO A 354 -0.91 -19.71 -33.00
C PRO A 354 -0.13 -19.11 -34.17
N ALA A 355 1.05 -19.67 -34.45
CA ALA A 355 1.71 -19.49 -35.73
C ALA A 355 0.76 -19.96 -36.84
N GLU A 356 0.41 -19.04 -37.74
CA GLU A 356 -0.19 -19.36 -39.03
C GLU A 356 0.85 -20.11 -39.86
N ASP A 357 0.84 -21.46 -39.81
CA ASP A 357 0.98 -22.35 -40.98
C ASP A 357 1.19 -23.81 -40.52
N PRO A 358 0.42 -24.80 -41.04
CA PRO A 358 0.51 -26.18 -40.61
C PRO A 358 1.39 -27.01 -41.56
N GLU A 359 2.69 -26.71 -41.68
CA GLU A 359 3.65 -27.65 -42.29
C GLU A 359 5.00 -27.54 -41.61
N ILE A 360 5.25 -28.36 -40.58
CA ILE A 360 6.52 -29.06 -40.27
C ILE A 360 6.27 -29.95 -39.04
N GLN A 361 6.52 -31.26 -39.20
CA GLN A 361 6.69 -32.21 -38.10
C GLN A 361 8.04 -31.95 -37.43
N ASP A 362 8.10 -31.88 -36.10
CA ASP A 362 8.90 -32.76 -35.22
C ASP A 362 9.37 -32.11 -33.89
N SER A 363 9.51 -32.98 -32.89
CA SER A 363 10.16 -32.86 -31.58
C SER A 363 9.43 -32.09 -30.46
N GLY A 364 9.00 -32.84 -29.44
CA GLY A 364 8.46 -32.30 -28.20
C GLY A 364 9.49 -31.47 -27.43
N THR A 365 9.28 -30.16 -27.39
CA THR A 365 9.99 -29.23 -26.54
C THR A 365 9.32 -29.18 -25.17
N SER A 366 10.09 -29.50 -24.12
CA SER A 366 9.77 -29.17 -22.73
C SER A 366 9.45 -27.68 -22.58
N PRO A 367 8.52 -27.28 -21.71
CA PRO A 367 8.13 -25.88 -21.54
C PRO A 367 9.34 -25.02 -21.17
N ASP A 368 9.42 -23.82 -21.77
CA ASP A 368 10.51 -22.86 -21.57
C ASP A 368 10.51 -22.36 -20.10
N PRO A 369 11.60 -22.57 -19.33
CA PRO A 369 11.69 -22.14 -17.93
C PRO A 369 11.50 -20.64 -17.72
N GLN A 370 11.77 -19.79 -18.73
CA GLN A 370 11.58 -18.34 -18.66
C GLN A 370 10.09 -17.93 -18.64
N SER A 371 9.23 -18.75 -19.25
CA SER A 371 7.78 -18.58 -19.14
C SER A 371 7.27 -18.86 -17.72
N ALA A 372 8.08 -19.54 -16.90
CA ALA A 372 7.98 -19.91 -15.48
C ALA A 372 7.83 -18.77 -14.46
N THR A 373 8.68 -17.78 -14.68
CA THR A 373 9.16 -16.85 -13.65
C THR A 373 8.34 -15.57 -13.68
N VAL A 374 8.12 -15.00 -12.50
CA VAL A 374 7.40 -13.73 -12.38
C VAL A 374 8.34 -12.64 -11.89
N ASP A 375 8.23 -11.46 -12.50
CA ASP A 375 8.96 -10.27 -12.08
C ASP A 375 8.13 -9.44 -11.10
N THR A 376 6.83 -9.29 -11.35
CA THR A 376 5.91 -8.64 -10.39
C THR A 376 4.67 -9.47 -10.16
N ALA A 377 4.43 -9.87 -8.92
CA ALA A 377 3.29 -10.73 -8.61
C ALA A 377 2.78 -10.56 -7.19
N VAL A 378 1.55 -11.01 -6.95
CA VAL A 378 1.06 -11.27 -5.59
C VAL A 378 0.81 -12.76 -5.43
N LEU A 379 1.56 -13.38 -4.52
CA LEU A 379 1.30 -14.73 -4.04
C LEU A 379 0.46 -14.63 -2.77
N VAL A 380 -0.65 -15.35 -2.71
CA VAL A 380 -1.53 -15.39 -1.55
C VAL A 380 -1.49 -16.78 -0.93
N PHE A 381 -1.36 -16.84 0.39
CA PHE A 381 -1.53 -18.04 1.19
C PHE A 381 -2.91 -18.02 1.84
N PRO A 382 -3.90 -18.74 1.29
CA PRO A 382 -5.19 -18.87 1.95
C PRO A 382 -5.05 -19.51 3.35
N PRO A 383 -5.98 -19.22 4.26
CA PRO A 383 -6.00 -19.84 5.58
C PRO A 383 -5.99 -21.37 5.49
N GLY A 384 -5.17 -22.03 6.31
CA GLY A 384 -5.06 -23.48 6.40
C GLY A 384 -4.23 -24.16 5.29
N THR A 385 -3.52 -23.41 4.45
CA THR A 385 -2.68 -24.00 3.37
C THR A 385 -1.25 -24.33 3.81
N VAL A 386 -0.76 -23.71 4.89
CA VAL A 386 0.55 -23.99 5.50
C VAL A 386 0.31 -24.76 6.81
N SER A 387 1.02 -25.87 7.03
CA SER A 387 0.77 -26.81 8.14
C SER A 387 0.82 -26.14 9.52
N ASP A 388 1.81 -25.28 9.73
CA ASP A 388 2.02 -24.54 10.98
C ASP A 388 1.52 -23.08 10.87
N GLY A 389 0.70 -22.80 9.86
CA GLY A 389 0.15 -21.48 9.59
C GLY A 389 -1.23 -21.26 10.20
N SER A 390 -1.70 -20.02 10.08
CA SER A 390 -3.03 -19.59 10.49
C SER A 390 -4.14 -20.33 9.73
N GLN A 391 -5.19 -20.71 10.47
CA GLN A 391 -6.41 -21.33 9.95
C GLN A 391 -7.50 -20.31 9.62
N SER A 392 -7.33 -19.05 10.02
CA SER A 392 -8.33 -17.98 9.89
C SER A 392 -7.86 -16.80 9.04
N THR A 393 -6.56 -16.60 8.90
CA THR A 393 -5.95 -15.40 8.31
C THR A 393 -5.12 -15.74 7.08
N ALA A 394 -5.28 -14.94 6.03
CA ALA A 394 -4.50 -15.05 4.80
C ALA A 394 -3.19 -14.27 4.92
N VAL A 395 -2.13 -14.77 4.29
CA VAL A 395 -0.85 -14.06 4.16
C VAL A 395 -0.65 -13.65 2.72
N HIS A 396 -0.33 -12.37 2.51
CA HIS A 396 -0.05 -11.82 1.18
C HIS A 396 1.45 -11.63 1.00
N VAL A 397 1.95 -11.99 -0.19
CA VAL A 397 3.35 -11.83 -0.58
C VAL A 397 3.41 -11.04 -1.86
N LEU A 398 3.82 -9.78 -1.77
CA LEU A 398 4.14 -8.97 -2.95
C LEU A 398 5.56 -9.30 -3.41
N VAL A 399 5.72 -9.61 -4.68
CA VAL A 399 6.98 -9.98 -5.32
C VAL A 399 7.38 -8.87 -6.29
N THR A 400 8.62 -8.39 -6.19
CA THR A 400 9.17 -7.36 -7.05
C THR A 400 10.59 -7.73 -7.52
N GLY A 401 10.79 -7.74 -8.83
CA GLY A 401 12.06 -8.05 -9.49
C GLY A 401 12.70 -6.84 -10.16
N GLU A 402 13.52 -7.10 -11.17
CA GLU A 402 14.24 -6.09 -11.95
C GLU A 402 13.28 -5.15 -12.70
N GLY A 403 12.21 -5.68 -13.29
CA GLY A 403 11.26 -4.89 -14.07
C GLY A 403 10.39 -3.95 -13.23
N SER A 404 10.38 -4.11 -11.90
CA SER A 404 9.80 -3.14 -10.98
C SER A 404 10.76 -1.99 -10.63
N VAL A 405 12.03 -2.14 -11.01
CA VAL A 405 13.14 -1.25 -10.65
C VAL A 405 13.31 -1.09 -9.13
N SER A 406 12.84 -2.07 -8.35
CA SER A 406 13.01 -2.10 -6.89
C SER A 406 14.19 -2.98 -6.46
N ALA A 407 14.71 -3.80 -7.38
CA ALA A 407 15.83 -4.69 -7.16
C ALA A 407 16.75 -4.70 -8.40
N PRO A 408 18.05 -4.94 -8.23
CA PRO A 408 18.96 -5.11 -9.36
C PRO A 408 18.72 -6.44 -10.09
N GLY A 409 19.27 -6.55 -11.31
CA GLY A 409 19.11 -7.74 -12.14
C GLY A 409 19.53 -9.04 -11.44
N GLY A 410 18.70 -10.06 -11.58
CA GLY A 410 18.89 -11.36 -10.92
C GLY A 410 18.68 -11.33 -9.40
N LYS A 411 17.94 -10.35 -8.88
CA LYS A 411 17.51 -10.26 -7.49
C LYS A 411 16.00 -9.97 -7.45
N TRP A 412 15.37 -10.42 -6.38
CA TRP A 412 13.95 -10.20 -6.12
C TRP A 412 13.78 -9.75 -4.68
N VAL A 413 12.78 -8.92 -4.42
CA VAL A 413 12.32 -8.58 -3.09
C VAL A 413 10.93 -9.15 -2.91
N ILE A 414 10.69 -9.80 -1.77
CA ILE A 414 9.37 -10.25 -1.39
C ILE A 414 8.94 -9.59 -0.09
N TYR A 415 7.69 -9.17 -0.04
CA TYR A 415 7.07 -8.50 1.10
C TYR A 415 5.92 -9.35 1.63
N LEU A 416 6.11 -9.99 2.78
CA LEU A 416 5.05 -10.75 3.43
C LEU A 416 4.26 -9.83 4.38
N SER A 417 2.94 -9.94 4.36
CA SER A 417 2.04 -9.18 5.22
C SER A 417 0.96 -10.08 5.80
N MET A 418 0.85 -10.11 7.13
CA MET A 418 -0.14 -10.89 7.88
C MET A 418 -0.87 -10.01 8.90
N PRO A 419 -2.18 -9.79 8.73
CA PRO A 419 -3.06 -9.21 9.77
C PRO A 419 -2.99 -9.99 11.10
N LEU A 420 -2.92 -9.28 12.22
CA LEU A 420 -2.92 -9.88 13.57
C LEU A 420 -4.30 -9.71 14.21
N LEU A 421 -5.19 -10.65 13.91
CA LEU A 421 -6.63 -10.55 14.21
C LEU A 421 -7.01 -11.04 15.62
N ASP A 422 -6.20 -11.88 16.24
CA ASP A 422 -6.42 -12.40 17.58
C ASP A 422 -5.23 -12.13 18.52
N GLU A 423 -5.47 -12.24 19.83
CA GLU A 423 -4.47 -11.92 20.85
C GLU A 423 -3.30 -12.91 20.87
N GLU A 424 -3.52 -14.15 20.44
CA GLU A 424 -2.47 -15.17 20.36
C GLU A 424 -1.45 -14.82 19.26
N MET A 425 -1.92 -14.36 18.11
CA MET A 425 -1.07 -13.82 17.04
C MET A 425 -0.33 -12.57 17.51
N LYS A 426 -1.01 -11.63 18.19
CA LYS A 426 -0.38 -10.38 18.66
C LYS A 426 0.77 -10.62 19.64
N ALA A 427 0.71 -11.68 20.44
CA ALA A 427 1.73 -12.04 21.42
C ALA A 427 3.01 -12.64 20.80
N GLN A 428 2.94 -13.20 19.59
CA GLN A 428 4.09 -13.82 18.91
C GLN A 428 4.96 -12.79 18.19
N THR A 429 6.23 -13.11 17.93
CA THR A 429 7.09 -12.23 17.14
C THR A 429 6.72 -12.31 15.65
N PRO A 430 6.92 -11.24 14.86
CA PRO A 430 6.63 -11.26 13.42
C PRO A 430 7.43 -12.34 12.69
N GLU A 431 8.66 -12.63 13.16
CA GLU A 431 9.47 -13.72 12.64
C GLU A 431 8.85 -15.10 12.90
N GLN A 432 8.36 -15.38 14.11
CA GLN A 432 7.69 -16.64 14.43
C GLN A 432 6.46 -16.87 13.55
N LEU A 433 5.68 -15.81 13.30
CA LEU A 433 4.46 -15.87 12.50
C LEU A 433 4.73 -16.05 11.00
N LEU A 434 5.72 -15.33 10.46
CA LEU A 434 5.95 -15.26 9.01
C LEU A 434 6.97 -16.27 8.50
N ARG A 435 7.84 -16.84 9.35
CA ARG A 435 8.85 -17.82 8.94
C ARG A 435 8.25 -19.05 8.25
N PRO A 436 7.13 -19.65 8.69
CA PRO A 436 6.52 -20.77 7.98
C PRO A 436 6.10 -20.42 6.55
N TYR A 437 5.54 -19.23 6.34
CA TYR A 437 5.11 -18.74 5.02
C TYR A 437 6.30 -18.37 4.13
N LEU A 438 7.34 -17.76 4.69
CA LEU A 438 8.58 -17.49 3.98
C LEU A 438 9.21 -18.80 3.49
N ASN A 439 9.34 -19.80 4.37
CA ASN A 439 9.85 -21.11 3.98
C ASN A 439 8.99 -21.76 2.89
N ALA A 440 7.66 -21.66 2.99
CA ALA A 440 6.74 -22.17 1.99
C ALA A 440 6.91 -21.44 0.64
N ALA A 441 7.06 -20.11 0.63
CA ALA A 441 7.34 -19.33 -0.57
C ALA A 441 8.67 -19.75 -1.22
N LEU A 442 9.70 -20.00 -0.41
CA LEU A 442 11.02 -20.44 -0.89
C LEU A 442 10.97 -21.80 -1.60
N THR A 443 10.01 -22.67 -1.27
CA THR A 443 9.84 -23.94 -2.00
C THR A 443 9.42 -23.77 -3.46
N ILE A 444 8.94 -22.59 -3.84
CA ILE A 444 8.41 -22.26 -5.19
C ILE A 444 9.48 -21.58 -6.07
N THR A 445 10.70 -21.41 -5.56
CA THR A 445 11.80 -20.76 -6.28
C THR A 445 12.39 -21.64 -7.40
N LEU A 446 13.06 -21.02 -8.38
CA LEU A 446 13.83 -21.72 -9.41
C LEU A 446 15.34 -21.45 -9.28
N PRO A 447 16.21 -22.49 -9.33
CA PRO A 447 15.87 -23.91 -9.40
C PRO A 447 15.18 -24.38 -8.12
N HIS A 448 14.24 -25.33 -8.23
CA HIS A 448 13.59 -25.89 -7.03
C HIS A 448 14.67 -26.48 -6.12
N ALA A 449 14.71 -26.00 -4.88
CA ALA A 449 15.62 -26.48 -3.85
C ALA A 449 15.38 -27.97 -3.61
N ALA A 450 16.12 -28.83 -4.29
CA ALA A 450 15.99 -30.27 -4.13
C ALA A 450 16.57 -30.74 -2.79
N GLU A 451 17.60 -30.06 -2.24
CA GLU A 451 18.31 -30.52 -1.03
C GLU A 451 18.89 -29.40 -0.12
N ASP A 452 19.19 -28.19 -0.61
CA ASP A 452 19.70 -27.08 0.22
C ASP A 452 18.60 -26.04 0.53
N ARG A 453 18.43 -25.69 1.82
CA ARG A 453 17.54 -24.60 2.22
C ARG A 453 18.06 -23.28 1.63
N LEU A 454 17.34 -22.74 0.66
CA LEU A 454 17.56 -21.39 0.15
C LEU A 454 17.40 -20.41 1.31
N GLU A 455 18.46 -19.68 1.66
CA GLU A 455 18.40 -18.61 2.64
C GLU A 455 18.35 -17.26 1.91
N PRO A 456 17.37 -16.39 2.20
CA PRO A 456 17.37 -15.05 1.67
C PRO A 456 18.66 -14.29 2.02
N LEU A 457 19.12 -13.44 1.11
CA LEU A 457 20.34 -12.64 1.29
C LEU A 457 20.23 -11.66 2.45
N PHE A 458 19.01 -11.16 2.69
CA PHE A 458 18.67 -10.25 3.77
C PHE A 458 17.21 -10.46 4.14
N MET A 459 16.90 -10.33 5.42
CA MET A 459 15.53 -10.37 5.94
C MET A 459 15.36 -9.34 7.03
N LEU A 460 14.24 -8.61 7.00
CA LEU A 460 13.77 -7.75 8.08
C LEU A 460 12.35 -8.19 8.46
N PHE A 461 12.08 -8.32 9.76
CA PHE A 461 10.76 -8.58 10.34
C PHE A 461 10.40 -7.44 11.28
N TYR A 462 9.12 -7.05 11.30
CA TYR A 462 8.60 -6.07 12.25
C TYR A 462 7.08 -6.18 12.37
N LYS A 463 6.50 -5.63 13.45
CA LYS A 463 5.07 -5.36 13.54
C LYS A 463 4.81 -3.90 13.25
N GLN A 464 3.78 -3.63 12.46
CA GLN A 464 3.24 -2.31 12.21
C GLN A 464 1.89 -2.20 12.90
N HIS A 465 1.75 -1.27 13.84
CA HIS A 465 0.50 -1.00 14.54
C HIS A 465 -0.31 0.07 13.79
N PRO A 466 -1.64 -0.01 13.83
CA PRO A 466 -2.49 1.06 13.31
C PRO A 466 -2.24 2.34 14.11
N THR A 467 -2.39 3.45 13.43
CA THR A 467 -2.19 4.77 14.03
C THR A 467 -3.37 5.08 14.95
N THR A 468 -3.10 5.41 16.21
CA THR A 468 -4.17 5.68 17.19
C THR A 468 -5.01 6.89 16.79
N VAL A 469 -6.34 6.70 16.74
CA VAL A 469 -7.31 7.77 16.50
C VAL A 469 -7.33 8.72 17.68
N LEU A 470 -7.06 9.99 17.42
CA LEU A 470 -7.17 11.05 18.40
C LEU A 470 -8.31 11.99 18.00
N MET A 471 -9.30 12.17 18.86
CA MET A 471 -10.45 13.02 18.57
C MET A 471 -10.04 14.49 18.70
N PRO A 472 -10.47 15.37 17.77
CA PRO A 472 -10.20 16.79 17.88
C PRO A 472 -10.74 17.34 19.20
N SER A 473 -9.99 18.24 19.82
CA SER A 473 -10.42 19.01 20.98
C SER A 473 -11.53 20.02 20.61
N ASP A 474 -12.30 20.49 21.59
CA ASP A 474 -13.32 21.57 21.45
C ASP A 474 -12.74 22.97 21.12
N ASP A 475 -11.59 23.03 20.44
CA ASP A 475 -10.94 24.28 20.04
C ASP A 475 -11.58 24.79 18.73
N GLU A 476 -11.75 26.11 18.58
CA GLU A 476 -12.39 26.71 17.41
C GLU A 476 -11.57 26.53 16.12
N SER A 477 -10.27 26.23 16.23
CA SER A 477 -9.38 25.92 15.10
C SER A 477 -8.24 25.02 15.59
N PRO A 478 -8.44 23.70 15.66
CA PRO A 478 -7.39 22.77 16.07
C PRO A 478 -6.47 22.43 14.88
N PRO A 479 -5.23 21.98 15.14
CA PRO A 479 -4.41 21.37 14.10
C PRO A 479 -5.17 20.26 13.38
N LEU A 480 -4.97 20.16 12.07
CA LEU A 480 -5.60 19.15 11.25
C LEU A 480 -4.75 17.88 11.28
N LEU A 481 -5.33 16.84 11.87
CA LEU A 481 -4.83 15.46 11.77
C LEU A 481 -5.61 14.79 10.63
N PRO A 482 -4.94 14.38 9.53
CA PRO A 482 -5.54 13.49 8.55
C PRO A 482 -6.05 12.22 9.26
N ASP A 483 -7.17 11.66 8.79
CA ASP A 483 -7.74 10.44 9.39
C ASP A 483 -6.70 9.31 9.36
N PRO A 484 -6.28 8.80 10.54
CA PRO A 484 -5.26 7.77 10.62
C PRO A 484 -5.74 6.38 10.21
N SER A 485 -7.06 6.19 10.01
CA SER A 485 -7.70 4.89 9.75
C SER A 485 -7.53 4.41 8.30
N ILE A 486 -6.30 4.45 7.79
CA ILE A 486 -5.98 3.94 6.45
C ILE A 486 -5.88 2.41 6.55
N PRO A 487 -6.73 1.65 5.84
CA PRO A 487 -6.71 0.20 5.92
C PRO A 487 -5.40 -0.35 5.38
N LEU A 488 -4.74 -1.26 6.11
CA LEU A 488 -3.50 -1.92 5.66
C LEU A 488 -3.74 -3.02 4.61
N TYR A 489 -4.78 -2.90 3.79
CA TYR A 489 -5.09 -3.80 2.67
C TYR A 489 -4.27 -3.43 1.43
N LEU A 490 -3.52 -4.40 0.90
CA LEU A 490 -2.56 -4.22 -0.19
C LEU A 490 -3.05 -3.35 -1.38
N PRO A 491 -4.32 -3.46 -1.86
CA PRO A 491 -4.79 -2.68 -3.00
C PRO A 491 -5.61 -1.42 -2.63
N GLU A 492 -5.94 -1.20 -1.36
CA GLU A 492 -6.81 -0.09 -0.94
C GLU A 492 -6.05 1.09 -0.34
N MET A 493 -4.86 0.85 0.24
CA MET A 493 -4.09 1.83 0.99
C MET A 493 -3.97 3.18 0.28
N ALA A 494 -3.51 3.18 -0.97
CA ALA A 494 -3.23 4.42 -1.68
C ALA A 494 -4.50 5.21 -2.06
N ASP A 495 -5.58 4.52 -2.43
CA ASP A 495 -6.87 5.17 -2.69
C ASP A 495 -7.46 5.76 -1.40
N SER A 496 -7.29 5.08 -0.26
CA SER A 496 -7.71 5.59 1.04
C SER A 496 -6.91 6.84 1.44
N SER A 497 -5.58 6.84 1.26
CA SER A 497 -4.74 8.03 1.49
C SER A 497 -5.22 9.25 0.71
N VAL A 498 -5.65 9.07 -0.54
CA VAL A 498 -6.16 10.16 -1.38
C VAL A 498 -7.49 10.71 -0.85
N HIS A 499 -8.44 9.87 -0.45
CA HIS A 499 -9.70 10.34 0.13
C HIS A 499 -9.45 11.12 1.43
N VAL A 500 -8.54 10.61 2.28
CA VAL A 500 -8.15 11.29 3.51
C VAL A 500 -7.48 12.63 3.22
N ALA A 501 -6.62 12.68 2.20
CA ALA A 501 -5.96 13.90 1.76
C ALA A 501 -6.98 14.93 1.24
N GLU A 502 -7.91 14.53 0.38
CA GLU A 502 -8.96 15.42 -0.15
C GLU A 502 -9.84 15.97 0.98
N ALA A 503 -10.27 15.13 1.92
CA ALA A 503 -11.02 15.58 3.09
C ALA A 503 -10.22 16.56 3.96
N THR A 504 -8.92 16.32 4.13
CA THR A 504 -8.03 17.20 4.90
C THR A 504 -7.82 18.54 4.19
N PHE A 505 -7.68 18.53 2.86
CA PHE A 505 -7.59 19.74 2.05
C PHE A 505 -8.82 20.63 2.24
N TRP A 506 -10.03 20.09 2.11
CA TRP A 506 -11.25 20.87 2.25
C TRP A 506 -11.40 21.48 3.66
N ARG A 507 -11.03 20.72 4.71
CA ARG A 507 -10.96 21.24 6.08
C ARG A 507 -9.93 22.37 6.24
N ALA A 508 -8.80 22.30 5.54
CA ALA A 508 -7.81 23.38 5.53
C ALA A 508 -8.34 24.63 4.83
N ILE A 509 -9.03 24.48 3.69
CA ILE A 509 -9.67 25.58 2.96
C ILE A 509 -10.75 26.27 3.83
N GLU A 510 -11.51 25.51 4.60
CA GLU A 510 -12.47 26.04 5.58
C GLU A 510 -11.78 26.87 6.67
N GLN A 511 -10.68 26.38 7.26
CA GLN A 511 -9.90 27.12 8.26
C GLN A 511 -9.26 28.40 7.68
N LEU A 512 -8.83 28.36 6.41
CA LEU A 512 -8.31 29.51 5.67
C LEU A 512 -9.40 30.49 5.20
N LYS A 513 -10.69 30.20 5.46
CA LYS A 513 -11.87 31.00 5.08
C LYS A 513 -11.94 31.29 3.58
N ALA A 514 -11.56 30.33 2.77
CA ALA A 514 -11.48 30.46 1.31
C ALA A 514 -12.39 29.50 0.54
N ALA A 515 -13.38 28.90 1.22
CA ALA A 515 -14.30 27.94 0.63
C ALA A 515 -15.10 28.49 -0.57
N ASP A 516 -15.33 29.81 -0.62
CA ASP A 516 -16.02 30.46 -1.75
C ASP A 516 -15.11 30.76 -2.95
N VAL A 517 -13.79 30.55 -2.81
CA VAL A 517 -12.77 30.91 -3.83
C VAL A 517 -12.22 29.67 -4.53
N ILE A 518 -12.08 28.56 -3.80
CA ILE A 518 -11.56 27.29 -4.32
C ILE A 518 -12.71 26.35 -4.63
N ASP A 519 -12.88 26.00 -5.90
CA ASP A 519 -14.01 25.18 -6.40
C ASP A 519 -13.63 23.71 -6.67
N SER A 520 -12.34 23.38 -6.62
CA SER A 520 -11.81 22.06 -6.99
C SER A 520 -10.59 21.67 -6.16
N PHE A 521 -10.43 20.36 -5.93
CA PHE A 521 -9.29 19.79 -5.22
C PHE A 521 -7.98 19.87 -6.04
N TRP A 522 -8.09 19.65 -7.35
CA TRP A 522 -7.00 19.86 -8.30
C TRP A 522 -7.41 20.94 -9.29
N PRO A 523 -6.68 22.08 -9.38
CA PRO A 523 -6.93 23.04 -10.43
C PRO A 523 -6.58 22.42 -11.80
N PRO A 524 -7.18 22.91 -12.90
CA PRO A 524 -6.83 22.47 -14.24
C PRO A 524 -5.32 22.57 -14.48
N LEU A 525 -4.76 21.56 -15.15
CA LEU A 525 -3.37 21.62 -15.55
C LEU A 525 -3.17 22.72 -16.60
N ASP A 526 -2.10 23.49 -16.45
CA ASP A 526 -1.65 24.38 -17.50
C ASP A 526 -1.45 23.58 -18.79
N VAL A 527 -2.00 24.07 -19.90
CA VAL A 527 -1.78 23.48 -21.21
C VAL A 527 -0.31 23.67 -21.51
N VAL A 528 0.47 22.61 -21.37
CA VAL A 528 1.81 22.56 -21.96
C VAL A 528 1.55 22.51 -23.46
N GLU A 529 1.72 23.64 -24.14
CA GLU A 529 1.86 23.62 -25.60
C GLU A 529 3.02 22.67 -25.88
N GLU A 530 2.73 21.50 -26.44
CA GLU A 530 3.75 20.67 -27.03
C GLU A 530 4.38 21.55 -28.11
N GLU A 531 5.55 22.12 -27.83
CA GLU A 531 6.40 22.67 -28.88
C GLU A 531 6.72 21.48 -29.80
N ASP A 532 5.99 21.41 -30.91
CA ASP A 532 6.30 20.63 -32.10
C ASP A 532 7.68 21.08 -32.65
N GLU A 533 8.76 20.78 -31.93
CA GLU A 533 10.13 20.90 -32.44
C GLU A 533 10.58 19.54 -33.00
N TRP A 534 10.16 19.34 -34.26
CA TRP A 534 10.75 18.59 -35.38
C TRP A 534 11.95 17.65 -35.15
#